data_AF-A0AAJ0AG55-F1
#
_entry.id   AF-A0AAJ0AG55-F1
#
_cell.length_a   1.000
_cell.length_b   1.000
_cell.length_c   1.000
_cell.angle_alpha   90.00
_cell.angle_beta   90.00
_cell.angle_gamma   90.00
#
_symmetry.space_group_name_H-M   'P 1'
#
loop_
_entity.id
_entity.type
_entity.pdbx_description
1 polymer ?
#
loop_
_entity_poly.entity_id
_entity_poly.type
_entity_poly.pdbx_seq_one_letter_code
_entity_poly.pdbx_strand_id
1 'polypeptide(L)'
;MKPTRRSSEGITWRKNKPLEKGLATDAVAPSSPNIADEYDVIVIGAGFAGLVAVRDLSSTASTLLVEARDRIGGRTRVAKVDGEDVEMGGQFVHWHQPHLCNDFIRYGKQKDIVSLPPPTGPPDYHFTNTNHTTTLDPLTTASKLDKFYKDFISVNGTTPESFLHPPFGNLGDAAFIAAYDHLTAA
;
A
#
# COMPACT_ATOMS: atom_id res chain seq x y z
N MET A 1 1.06 22.41 -0.50
CA MET A 1 2.51 22.74 -0.56
C MET A 1 3.03 22.14 -1.87
N LYS A 2 3.68 22.92 -2.76
CA LYS A 2 4.25 22.32 -3.98
C LYS A 2 5.37 21.34 -3.56
N PRO A 3 5.36 20.08 -4.02
CA PRO A 3 6.44 19.14 -3.72
C PRO A 3 7.76 19.76 -4.19
N THR A 4 8.69 19.93 -3.26
CA THR A 4 9.94 20.66 -3.51
C THR A 4 10.95 19.83 -4.28
N ARG A 5 10.71 18.53 -4.48
CA ARG A 5 11.66 17.58 -5.07
C ARG A 5 10.97 16.60 -6.03
N ARG A 6 11.68 16.23 -7.10
CA ARG A 6 11.26 15.22 -8.08
C ARG A 6 12.20 14.03 -8.01
N SER A 7 11.62 12.84 -8.01
CA SER A 7 12.36 11.61 -8.27
C SER A 7 12.53 11.42 -9.77
N SER A 8 13.63 10.79 -10.16
CA SER A 8 13.91 10.29 -11.51
C SER A 8 12.92 9.21 -11.96
N GLU A 9 12.19 8.59 -11.02
CA GLU A 9 11.23 7.52 -11.30
C GLU A 9 9.79 8.01 -11.55
N GLY A 10 9.08 7.26 -12.39
CA GLY A 10 7.69 7.52 -12.78
C GLY A 10 7.57 8.26 -14.11
N ILE A 11 6.38 8.18 -14.69
CA ILE A 11 6.10 8.70 -16.03
C ILE A 11 4.71 9.32 -16.05
N THR A 12 4.59 10.50 -16.65
CA THR A 12 3.29 11.12 -16.96
C THR A 12 3.10 11.13 -18.47
N TRP A 13 1.94 10.64 -18.92
CA TRP A 13 1.50 10.73 -20.30
C TRP A 13 0.25 11.60 -20.40
N ARG A 14 0.19 12.48 -21.42
CA ARG A 14 -0.99 13.28 -21.74
C ARG A 14 -1.18 13.31 -23.25
N LYS A 15 -2.43 13.24 -23.72
CA LYS A 15 -2.79 13.10 -25.15
C LYS A 15 -2.02 14.00 -26.12
N ASN A 16 -1.75 15.25 -25.72
CA ASN A 16 -1.07 16.26 -26.54
C ASN A 16 0.24 16.78 -25.93
N LYS A 17 0.90 15.99 -25.06
CA LYS A 17 2.21 16.35 -24.50
C LYS A 17 3.22 15.24 -24.71
N PRO A 18 4.53 15.55 -24.82
CA PRO A 18 5.56 14.54 -24.79
C PRO A 18 5.50 13.76 -23.47
N LEU A 19 6.02 12.53 -23.49
CA LEU A 19 6.15 11.70 -22.30
C LEU A 19 7.10 12.39 -21.30
N GLU A 20 6.59 12.70 -20.11
CA GLU A 20 7.39 13.35 -19.07
C GLU A 20 7.90 12.30 -18.08
N LYS A 21 9.22 12.22 -17.90
CA LYS A 21 9.85 11.34 -16.92
C LYS A 21 10.03 12.04 -15.57
N GLY A 22 9.99 11.24 -14.51
CA GLY A 22 10.16 11.66 -13.13
C GLY A 22 8.90 12.29 -12.54
N LEU A 23 8.59 11.94 -11.29
CA LEU A 23 7.41 12.45 -10.60
C LEU A 23 7.79 13.18 -9.32
N ALA A 24 7.01 14.20 -8.98
CA ALA A 24 7.20 14.92 -7.74
C ALA A 24 6.80 14.04 -6.55
N THR A 25 7.59 14.00 -5.50
CA THR A 25 7.33 13.17 -4.32
C THR A 25 8.07 13.70 -3.12
N ASP A 26 7.45 13.62 -1.95
CA ASP A 26 8.07 13.99 -0.68
C ASP A 26 9.09 12.92 -0.20
N ALA A 27 9.15 11.77 -0.88
CA ALA A 27 10.07 10.68 -0.57
C ALA A 27 11.53 10.94 -1.02
N VAL A 28 11.81 12.01 -1.78
CA VAL A 28 13.19 12.34 -2.19
C VAL A 28 14.00 12.79 -0.96
N ALA A 29 14.90 11.91 -0.53
CA ALA A 29 15.79 12.15 0.61
C ALA A 29 17.21 12.44 0.10
N PRO A 30 17.87 13.50 0.58
CA PRO A 30 19.25 13.77 0.22
C PRO A 30 20.17 12.82 1.00
N SER A 31 21.28 12.42 0.40
CA SER A 31 22.32 11.69 1.11
C SER A 31 22.94 12.55 2.21
N SER A 32 23.35 11.90 3.30
CA SER A 32 24.16 12.55 4.34
C SER A 32 25.48 13.05 3.73
N PRO A 33 25.92 14.29 4.03
CA PRO A 33 27.11 14.87 3.43
C PRO A 33 28.41 14.22 3.92
N ASN A 34 28.39 13.66 5.13
CA ASN A 34 29.52 12.99 5.76
C ASN A 34 29.09 11.57 6.16
N ILE A 35 29.97 10.61 5.89
CA ILE A 35 29.86 9.23 6.36
C ILE A 35 31.09 8.91 7.21
N ALA A 36 30.94 8.06 8.22
CA ALA A 36 32.07 7.45 8.91
C ALA A 36 32.74 6.39 8.02
N ASP A 37 34.00 6.08 8.33
CA ASP A 37 34.75 5.03 7.64
C ASP A 37 34.28 3.62 8.03
N GLU A 38 33.70 3.47 9.23
CA GLU A 38 33.23 2.21 9.79
C GLU A 38 31.85 2.35 10.43
N TYR A 39 31.06 1.28 10.35
CA TYR A 39 29.73 1.15 10.97
C TYR A 39 29.55 -0.28 11.48
N ASP A 40 28.81 -0.43 12.58
CA ASP A 40 28.47 -1.74 13.13
C ASP A 40 27.53 -2.52 12.18
N VAL A 41 26.59 -1.81 11.54
CA VAL A 41 25.62 -2.40 10.62
C VAL A 41 25.44 -1.52 9.37
N ILE A 42 25.40 -2.18 8.20
CA ILE A 42 25.01 -1.54 6.93
C ILE A 42 23.72 -2.17 6.45
N VAL A 43 22.69 -1.34 6.24
CA VAL A 43 21.40 -1.75 5.67
C VAL A 43 21.32 -1.26 4.22
N ILE A 44 21.07 -2.18 3.30
CA ILE A 44 20.95 -1.89 1.86
C ILE A 44 19.47 -1.89 1.47
N GLY A 45 18.97 -0.72 1.08
CA GLY A 45 17.62 -0.47 0.59
C GLY A 45 16.77 0.31 1.59
N ALA A 46 16.33 1.51 1.22
CA ALA A 46 15.43 2.36 2.00
C ALA A 46 13.94 2.11 1.70
N GLY A 47 13.56 0.85 1.48
CA GLY A 47 12.16 0.41 1.52
C GLY A 47 11.68 0.16 2.96
N PHE A 48 10.40 -0.19 3.16
CA PHE A 48 9.85 -0.43 4.51
C PHE A 48 10.69 -1.39 5.36
N ALA A 49 11.16 -2.51 4.80
CA ALA A 49 11.99 -3.47 5.52
C ALA A 49 13.30 -2.84 6.04
N GLY A 50 14.03 -2.11 5.19
CA GLY A 50 15.27 -1.46 5.59
C GLY A 50 15.04 -0.27 6.52
N LEU A 51 13.97 0.51 6.32
CA LEU A 51 13.61 1.62 7.21
C LEU A 51 13.25 1.14 8.61
N VAL A 52 12.52 0.02 8.73
CA VAL A 52 12.23 -0.63 10.01
C VAL A 52 13.51 -1.16 10.67
N ALA A 53 14.36 -1.85 9.90
CA ALA A 53 15.63 -2.36 10.41
C ALA A 53 16.53 -1.24 10.96
N VAL A 54 16.71 -0.16 10.19
CA VAL A 54 17.52 1.00 10.61
C VAL A 54 16.90 1.68 11.83
N ARG A 55 15.58 1.87 11.85
CA ARG A 55 14.89 2.44 13.01
C ARG A 55 15.20 1.65 14.29
N ASP A 56 15.09 0.34 14.25
CA ASP A 56 15.28 -0.51 15.42
C ASP A 56 16.75 -0.57 15.86
N LEU A 57 17.67 -0.70 14.90
CA LEU A 57 19.10 -0.81 15.16
C LEU A 57 19.75 0.52 15.56
N SER A 58 19.29 1.66 15.04
CA SER A 58 19.90 2.98 15.26
C SER A 58 19.97 3.42 16.73
N SER A 59 19.18 2.80 17.60
CA SER A 59 19.20 3.07 19.05
C SER A 59 20.31 2.30 19.80
N THR A 60 20.91 1.28 19.18
CA THR A 60 21.84 0.35 19.82
C THR A 60 23.17 0.17 19.07
N ALA A 61 23.22 0.51 17.78
CA ALA A 61 24.38 0.31 16.93
C ALA A 61 24.55 1.45 15.91
N SER A 62 25.79 1.77 15.57
CA SER A 62 26.08 2.69 14.48
C SER A 62 25.65 2.06 13.15
N THR A 63 24.66 2.69 12.49
CA THR A 63 23.97 2.09 11.34
C THR A 63 24.05 3.00 10.12
N LEU A 64 24.53 2.47 9.00
CA LEU A 64 24.50 3.14 7.69
C LEU A 64 23.37 2.58 6.83
N LEU A 65 22.52 3.46 6.27
CA LEU A 65 21.52 3.11 5.28
C LEU A 65 21.99 3.53 3.89
N VAL A 66 22.01 2.58 2.95
CA VAL A 66 22.39 2.82 1.55
C VAL A 66 21.19 2.52 0.64
N GLU A 67 20.79 3.47 -0.20
CA GLU A 67 19.71 3.29 -1.18
C GLU A 67 20.22 3.63 -2.59
N ALA A 68 19.81 2.82 -3.56
CA ALA A 68 20.21 2.99 -4.95
C ALA A 68 19.46 4.14 -5.65
N ARG A 69 18.26 4.47 -5.19
CA ARG A 69 17.40 5.53 -5.74
C ARG A 69 17.64 6.87 -5.06
N ASP A 70 17.11 7.91 -5.69
CA ASP A 70 17.05 9.27 -5.15
C ASP A 70 15.97 9.46 -4.07
N ARG A 71 15.31 8.39 -3.63
CA ARG A 71 14.16 8.44 -2.73
C ARG A 71 14.06 7.21 -1.84
N ILE A 72 13.35 7.37 -0.73
CA ILE A 72 12.95 6.27 0.15
C ILE A 72 11.64 5.62 -0.32
N GLY A 73 11.21 4.58 0.40
CA GLY A 73 9.94 3.86 0.22
C GLY A 73 10.05 2.63 -0.69
N GLY A 74 11.09 2.53 -1.52
CA GLY A 74 11.29 1.38 -2.41
C GLY A 74 10.10 1.16 -3.34
N ARG A 75 9.41 0.02 -3.19
CA ARG A 75 8.21 -0.37 -3.98
C ARG A 75 6.91 0.31 -3.53
N THR A 76 6.95 1.13 -2.48
CA THR A 76 5.79 1.87 -1.99
C THR A 76 6.12 3.36 -2.00
N ARG A 77 5.38 4.15 -2.78
CA ARG A 77 5.58 5.60 -2.83
C ARG A 77 4.40 6.34 -3.44
N VAL A 78 4.14 7.52 -2.88
CA VAL A 78 3.19 8.50 -3.40
C VAL A 78 3.90 9.46 -4.36
N ALA A 79 3.32 9.69 -5.52
CA ALA A 79 3.68 10.78 -6.43
C ALA A 79 2.59 11.85 -6.40
N LYS A 80 2.98 13.12 -6.57
CA LYS A 80 2.04 14.23 -6.72
C LYS A 80 1.86 14.55 -8.20
N VAL A 81 0.65 14.36 -8.73
CA VAL A 81 0.30 14.61 -10.13
C VAL A 81 -0.91 15.53 -10.18
N ASP A 82 -0.78 16.68 -10.82
CA ASP A 82 -1.86 17.69 -10.94
C ASP A 82 -2.49 18.15 -9.60
N GLY A 83 -1.74 18.05 -8.50
CA GLY A 83 -2.20 18.42 -7.17
C GLY A 83 -2.72 17.26 -6.34
N GLU A 84 -2.88 16.07 -6.95
CA GLU A 84 -3.37 14.87 -6.31
C GLU A 84 -2.25 13.90 -5.93
N ASP A 85 -2.48 13.14 -4.87
CA ASP A 85 -1.61 12.05 -4.45
C ASP A 85 -1.97 10.77 -5.22
N VAL A 86 -0.98 10.21 -5.90
CA VAL A 86 -1.09 9.01 -6.73
C VAL A 86 -0.15 7.94 -6.19
N GLU A 87 -0.69 6.79 -5.81
CA GLU A 87 0.09 5.65 -5.37
C GLU A 87 0.77 4.98 -6.57
N MET A 88 2.10 4.87 -6.51
CA MET A 88 2.92 4.32 -7.60
C MET A 88 3.35 2.87 -7.33
N GLY A 89 2.75 2.21 -6.34
CA GLY A 89 3.16 0.88 -5.87
C GLY A 89 2.22 0.34 -4.80
N GLY A 90 2.76 -0.17 -3.69
CA GLY A 90 1.94 -0.66 -2.58
C GLY A 90 0.99 0.41 -2.03
N GLN A 91 -0.29 0.10 -1.93
CA GLN A 91 -1.35 1.09 -1.62
C GLN A 91 -2.26 0.63 -0.47
N PHE A 92 -2.70 -0.62 -0.51
CA PHE A 92 -3.70 -1.11 0.43
C PHE A 92 -3.07 -1.63 1.71
N VAL A 93 -3.71 -1.29 2.81
CA VAL A 93 -3.33 -1.73 4.15
C VAL A 93 -4.57 -2.26 4.85
N HIS A 94 -4.37 -3.21 5.75
CA HIS A 94 -5.47 -3.81 6.50
C HIS A 94 -5.07 -3.97 7.95
N TRP A 95 -6.04 -3.84 8.86
CA TRP A 95 -5.81 -4.00 10.30
C TRP A 95 -5.34 -5.41 10.70
N HIS A 96 -5.48 -6.40 9.81
CA HIS A 96 -4.93 -7.76 9.98
C HIS A 96 -3.45 -7.86 9.60
N GLN A 97 -2.77 -6.77 9.27
CA GLN A 97 -1.35 -6.74 8.95
C GLN A 97 -0.57 -6.23 10.18
N PRO A 98 -0.30 -7.07 11.20
CA PRO A 98 0.11 -6.61 12.53
C PRO A 98 1.36 -5.74 12.53
N HIS A 99 2.38 -6.09 11.74
CA HIS A 99 3.62 -5.34 11.63
C HIS A 99 3.37 -3.91 11.14
N LEU A 100 2.55 -3.77 10.10
CA LEU A 100 2.24 -2.48 9.49
C LEU A 100 1.31 -1.65 10.39
N CYS A 101 0.31 -2.29 11.00
CA CYS A 101 -0.60 -1.63 11.94
C CYS A 101 0.11 -1.07 13.16
N ASN A 102 1.08 -1.82 13.70
CA ASN A 102 1.89 -1.35 14.81
C ASN A 102 2.63 -0.05 14.46
N ASP A 103 3.18 0.04 13.25
CA ASP A 103 3.85 1.26 12.78
C ASP A 103 2.87 2.42 12.54
N PHE A 104 1.69 2.14 11.98
CA PHE A 104 0.65 3.17 11.84
C PHE A 104 0.25 3.77 13.19
N ILE A 105 0.04 2.93 14.20
CA ILE A 105 -0.31 3.37 15.56
C ILE A 105 0.85 4.14 16.17
N ARG A 106 2.08 3.61 16.07
CA ARG A 106 3.30 4.24 16.60
C ARG A 106 3.49 5.67 16.10
N TYR A 107 3.19 5.92 14.82
CA TYR A 107 3.34 7.24 14.20
C TYR A 107 2.06 8.09 14.21
N GLY A 108 0.97 7.62 14.83
CA GLY A 108 -0.30 8.35 14.86
C GLY A 108 -0.94 8.53 13.47
N LYS A 109 -0.67 7.59 12.56
CA LYS A 109 -1.03 7.62 11.14
C LYS A 109 -2.31 6.87 10.80
N GLN A 110 -2.96 6.23 11.78
CA GLN A 110 -4.26 5.59 11.60
C GLN A 110 -5.36 6.54 11.12
N LYS A 111 -5.24 7.84 11.45
CA LYS A 111 -6.17 8.89 11.01
C LYS A 111 -6.00 9.29 9.55
N ASP A 112 -4.85 8.96 8.95
CA ASP A 112 -4.53 9.28 7.56
C ASP A 112 -5.00 8.15 6.62
N ILE A 113 -5.48 7.02 7.16
CA ILE A 113 -6.01 5.89 6.39
C ILE A 113 -7.38 6.27 5.82
N VAL A 114 -7.46 6.29 4.50
CA VAL A 114 -8.73 6.45 3.78
C VAL A 114 -9.42 5.09 3.73
N SER A 115 -10.59 4.98 4.36
CA SER A 115 -11.45 3.81 4.21
C SER A 115 -12.05 3.79 2.81
N LEU A 116 -12.07 2.60 2.20
CA LEU A 116 -12.69 2.37 0.91
C LEU A 116 -13.85 1.38 1.10
N PRO A 117 -15.09 1.77 0.74
CA PRO A 117 -15.48 3.05 0.15
C PRO A 117 -15.39 4.23 1.14
N PRO A 118 -15.23 5.48 0.65
CA PRO A 118 -15.22 6.67 1.50
C PRO A 118 -16.51 6.76 2.32
N PRO A 119 -16.47 7.27 3.56
CA PRO A 119 -17.67 7.44 4.38
C PRO A 119 -18.65 8.51 3.84
N THR A 120 -18.24 9.29 2.83
CA THR A 120 -19.03 10.34 2.19
C THR A 120 -19.86 9.80 1.03
N GLY A 121 -20.97 9.12 1.35
CA GLY A 121 -21.97 8.70 0.37
C GLY A 121 -21.60 7.45 -0.44
N PRO A 122 -22.54 6.91 -1.23
CA PRO A 122 -22.31 5.72 -2.04
C PRO A 122 -21.24 6.01 -3.11
N PRO A 123 -20.28 5.10 -3.34
CA PRO A 123 -19.26 5.29 -4.38
C PRO A 123 -19.88 5.28 -5.78
N ASP A 124 -19.42 6.17 -6.66
CA ASP A 124 -19.76 6.09 -8.08
C ASP A 124 -19.01 4.91 -8.71
N TYR A 125 -19.75 4.01 -9.37
CA TYR A 125 -19.17 2.91 -10.12
C TYR A 125 -19.17 3.27 -11.61
N HIS A 126 -17.98 3.42 -12.18
CA HIS A 126 -17.82 3.60 -13.63
C HIS A 126 -17.27 2.33 -14.27
N PHE A 127 -17.95 1.85 -15.32
CA PHE A 127 -17.44 0.78 -16.17
C PHE A 127 -17.03 1.37 -17.52
N THR A 128 -15.74 1.28 -17.83
CA THR A 128 -15.19 1.76 -19.10
C THR A 128 -14.74 0.55 -19.93
N ASN A 129 -15.29 0.40 -21.12
CA ASN A 129 -14.75 -0.46 -22.16
C ASN A 129 -14.10 0.39 -23.26
N THR A 130 -13.59 -0.25 -24.32
CA THR A 130 -12.90 0.43 -25.44
C THR A 130 -13.73 1.51 -26.14
N ASN A 131 -15.07 1.47 -26.05
CA ASN A 131 -15.96 2.31 -26.83
C ASN A 131 -16.88 3.20 -25.97
N HIS A 132 -17.04 2.91 -24.67
CA HIS A 132 -18.04 3.55 -23.83
C HIS A 132 -17.67 3.50 -22.34
N THR A 133 -18.03 4.57 -21.62
CA THR A 133 -18.03 4.64 -20.15
C THR A 133 -19.47 4.75 -19.65
N THR A 134 -19.92 3.79 -18.85
CA THR A 134 -21.24 3.81 -18.21
C THR A 134 -21.09 4.03 -16.71
N THR A 135 -21.91 4.92 -16.15
CA THR A 135 -22.08 5.04 -14.69
C THR A 135 -23.16 4.04 -14.24
N LEU A 136 -22.85 3.24 -13.24
CA LEU A 136 -23.75 2.23 -12.69
C LEU A 136 -24.38 2.71 -11.39
N ASP A 137 -25.63 2.30 -11.14
CA ASP A 137 -26.30 2.54 -9.87
C ASP A 137 -25.50 1.90 -8.71
N PRO A 138 -25.07 2.66 -7.69
CA PRO A 138 -24.19 2.15 -6.65
C PRO A 138 -24.77 1.01 -5.83
N LEU A 139 -26.05 1.08 -5.44
CA LEU A 139 -26.67 0.08 -4.57
C LEU A 139 -26.88 -1.25 -5.31
N THR A 140 -27.35 -1.18 -6.55
CA THR A 140 -27.52 -2.36 -7.41
C THR A 140 -26.16 -2.99 -7.72
N THR A 141 -25.13 -2.17 -7.97
CA THR A 141 -23.78 -2.64 -8.29
C THR A 141 -23.13 -3.28 -7.07
N ALA A 142 -23.20 -2.64 -5.90
CA ALA A 142 -22.70 -3.19 -4.65
C ALA A 142 -23.38 -4.52 -4.32
N SER A 143 -24.70 -4.64 -4.50
CA SER A 143 -25.43 -5.90 -4.27
C SER A 143 -24.99 -7.01 -5.21
N LYS A 144 -24.76 -6.69 -6.49
CA LYS A 144 -24.26 -7.65 -7.49
C LYS A 144 -22.82 -8.08 -7.19
N LEU A 145 -21.98 -7.13 -6.78
CA LEU A 145 -20.59 -7.40 -6.37
C LEU A 145 -20.55 -8.26 -5.12
N ASP A 146 -21.35 -7.95 -4.09
CA ASP A 146 -21.43 -8.75 -2.86
C ASP A 146 -21.83 -10.19 -3.17
N LYS A 147 -22.85 -10.39 -4.00
CA LYS A 147 -23.23 -11.73 -4.47
C LYS A 147 -22.08 -12.41 -5.22
N PHE A 148 -21.47 -11.73 -6.19
CA PHE A 148 -20.35 -12.28 -6.96
C PHE A 148 -19.18 -12.67 -6.05
N TYR A 149 -18.80 -11.79 -5.12
CA TYR A 149 -17.74 -12.05 -4.17
C TYR A 149 -18.06 -13.29 -3.36
N LYS A 150 -19.24 -13.37 -2.75
CA LYS A 150 -19.67 -14.56 -2.00
C LYS A 150 -19.58 -15.81 -2.86
N ASP A 151 -20.08 -15.80 -4.08
CA ASP A 151 -20.01 -16.96 -4.98
C ASP A 151 -18.55 -17.33 -5.33
N PHE A 152 -17.68 -16.33 -5.49
CA PHE A 152 -16.28 -16.51 -5.91
C PHE A 152 -15.35 -16.95 -4.78
N ILE A 153 -15.51 -16.41 -3.58
CA ILE A 153 -14.61 -16.62 -2.43
C ILE A 153 -15.12 -17.70 -1.47
N SER A 154 -16.37 -18.14 -1.61
CA SER A 154 -16.91 -19.20 -0.76
C SER A 154 -16.23 -20.52 -1.04
N VAL A 155 -15.90 -21.23 0.02
CA VAL A 155 -15.32 -22.58 -0.06
C VAL A 155 -16.40 -23.56 0.38
N ASN A 156 -16.81 -24.45 -0.52
CA ASN A 156 -17.84 -25.47 -0.25
C ASN A 156 -19.13 -24.89 0.34
N GLY A 157 -19.61 -23.78 -0.22
CA GLY A 157 -20.84 -23.10 0.22
C GLY A 157 -20.71 -22.32 1.53
N THR A 158 -19.51 -22.24 2.10
CA THR A 158 -19.22 -21.51 3.32
C THR A 158 -18.56 -20.17 2.98
N THR A 159 -19.14 -19.06 3.42
CA THR A 159 -18.60 -17.72 3.13
C THR A 159 -17.49 -17.35 4.12
N PRO A 160 -16.49 -16.54 3.73
CA PRO A 160 -15.33 -16.25 4.57
C PRO A 160 -15.66 -15.60 5.90
N GLU A 161 -16.74 -14.85 6.03
CA GLU A 161 -17.14 -14.22 7.29
C GLU A 161 -17.41 -15.24 8.41
N SER A 162 -17.71 -16.49 8.06
CA SER A 162 -17.99 -17.55 9.02
C SER A 162 -16.74 -18.20 9.62
N PHE A 163 -15.59 -18.13 8.93
CA PHE A 163 -14.32 -18.73 9.38
C PHE A 163 -13.15 -17.74 9.51
N LEU A 164 -13.22 -16.58 8.84
CA LEU A 164 -12.32 -15.43 8.98
C LEU A 164 -12.99 -14.37 9.86
N HIS A 165 -12.73 -14.46 11.16
CA HIS A 165 -13.26 -13.50 12.11
C HIS A 165 -12.55 -12.12 12.06
N PRO A 166 -13.19 -11.06 12.58
CA PRO A 166 -12.56 -9.76 12.80
C PRO A 166 -11.27 -9.87 13.65
N PRO A 167 -10.41 -8.84 13.67
CA PRO A 167 -9.11 -8.89 14.33
C PRO A 167 -9.25 -9.12 15.83
N PHE A 168 -8.30 -9.86 16.41
CA PHE A 168 -8.27 -10.29 17.82
C PHE A 168 -9.31 -11.36 18.21
N GLY A 169 -10.12 -11.85 17.26
CA GLY A 169 -10.76 -13.16 17.39
C GLY A 169 -9.73 -14.27 17.20
N ASN A 170 -9.98 -15.46 17.77
CA ASN A 170 -9.25 -16.65 17.35
C ASN A 170 -9.47 -16.84 15.82
N LEU A 171 -8.48 -17.41 15.11
CA LEU A 171 -8.77 -18.08 13.83
C LEU A 171 -10.01 -18.94 14.06
N GLY A 172 -11.06 -18.80 13.25
CA GLY A 172 -12.37 -19.41 13.52
C GLY A 172 -12.30 -20.93 13.56
N ASP A 173 -12.86 -21.59 12.57
CA ASP A 173 -12.63 -23.04 12.45
C ASP A 173 -11.22 -23.29 11.88
N ALA A 174 -10.23 -23.33 12.78
CA ALA A 174 -8.84 -23.57 12.41
C ALA A 174 -8.63 -24.91 11.68
N ALA A 175 -9.46 -25.92 11.97
CA ALA A 175 -9.42 -27.21 11.27
C ALA A 175 -9.93 -27.08 9.83
N PHE A 176 -11.01 -26.30 9.63
CA PHE A 176 -11.50 -25.96 8.30
C PHE A 176 -10.44 -25.21 7.49
N ILE A 177 -9.80 -24.19 8.06
CA ILE A 177 -8.76 -23.40 7.37
C ILE A 177 -7.55 -24.28 7.00
N ALA A 178 -7.06 -25.10 7.95
CA ALA A 178 -5.93 -25.99 7.73
C ALA A 178 -6.16 -26.99 6.58
N ALA A 179 -7.42 -27.39 6.34
CA ALA A 179 -7.77 -28.28 5.24
C ALA A 179 -7.50 -27.67 3.86
N TYR A 180 -7.43 -26.34 3.72
CA TYR A 180 -7.20 -25.64 2.44
C TYR A 180 -5.88 -24.87 2.39
N ASP A 181 -5.11 -24.82 3.50
CA ASP A 181 -3.84 -24.07 3.58
C ASP A 181 -2.81 -24.53 2.54
N HIS A 182 -2.88 -25.80 2.12
CA HIS A 182 -2.06 -26.38 1.07
C HIS A 182 -2.38 -25.87 -0.35
N LEU A 183 -3.49 -25.15 -0.55
CA LEU A 183 -3.90 -24.57 -1.84
C LEU A 183 -3.38 -23.13 -2.02
N THR A 184 -2.82 -22.53 -0.98
CA THR A 184 -2.25 -21.19 -1.06
C THR A 184 -0.98 -21.22 -1.90
N ALA A 185 -0.89 -20.35 -2.91
CA ALA A 185 0.32 -20.22 -3.71
C ALA A 185 1.46 -19.67 -2.86
N ALA A 186 2.59 -20.39 -2.81
CA ALA A 186 3.84 -19.94 -2.19
C ALA A 186 4.57 -18.90 -3.04
#